data_AF-A0A1Y2R490-F1
#
_entry.id   AF-A0A1Y2R490-F1
#
_cell.length_a   1.000
_cell.length_b   1.000
_cell.length_c   1.000
_cell.angle_alpha   90.00
_cell.angle_beta   90.00
_cell.angle_gamma   90.00
#
_symmetry.space_group_name_H-M   'P 1'
#
loop_
_entity.id
_entity.type
_entity.pdbx_description
1 polymer ?
#
loop_
_entity_poly.entity_id
_entity_poly.type
_entity_poly.pdbx_seq_one_letter_code
_entity_poly.pdbx_strand_id
1 'polypeptide(L)'
;MIHHLRLAVSVIALGLLGACASAPPVNSVATVAVQATVAPADLVAGHSHAVRMRAALQAAGVSAEVISAGRVVRVACATMSDGTWGGLGVLPEGARAANDSVWRIRVLDVGDNDREAVNPLTTPVPALNWSGKSAYTFVPNWRELGRRSNLDPVPLPSDQEDRYHVVFSRYLVRCSG
;
A
#
# COMPACT_ATOMS: atom_id res chain seq x y z
N MET A 1 26.17 19.80 -43.74
CA MET A 1 24.93 19.25 -43.14
C MET A 1 25.24 17.87 -42.60
N ILE A 2 24.58 17.43 -41.52
CA ILE A 2 24.94 16.26 -40.68
C ILE A 2 25.93 16.69 -39.59
N HIS A 3 25.45 17.23 -38.46
CA HIS A 3 26.11 17.16 -37.14
C HIS A 3 25.16 17.56 -35.98
N HIS A 4 23.95 18.05 -36.25
CA HIS A 4 22.99 18.43 -35.20
C HIS A 4 21.95 17.36 -34.83
N LEU A 5 21.92 16.21 -35.53
CA LEU A 5 20.86 15.19 -35.33
C LEU A 5 21.20 14.11 -34.28
N ARG A 6 22.37 14.17 -33.63
CA ARG A 6 22.81 13.13 -32.68
C ARG A 6 22.66 13.50 -31.19
N LEU A 7 22.36 14.75 -30.85
CA LEU A 7 22.26 15.18 -29.45
C LEU A 7 20.85 15.06 -28.83
N ALA A 8 19.80 14.88 -29.63
CA ALA A 8 18.43 14.87 -29.12
C ALA A 8 17.97 13.52 -28.53
N VAL A 9 18.68 12.42 -28.83
CA VAL A 9 18.27 11.07 -28.41
C VAL A 9 18.66 10.76 -26.96
N SER A 10 19.66 11.43 -26.41
CA SER A 10 20.16 11.15 -25.05
C SER A 10 19.31 11.75 -23.92
N VAL A 11 18.47 12.76 -24.18
CA VAL A 11 17.62 13.36 -23.14
C VAL A 11 16.38 12.51 -22.85
N ILE A 12 15.91 11.72 -23.83
CA ILE A 12 14.72 10.88 -23.67
C ILE A 12 15.03 9.63 -22.81
N ALA A 13 16.27 9.13 -22.84
CA ALA A 13 16.67 7.95 -22.06
C ALA A 13 16.80 8.22 -20.55
N LEU A 14 17.03 9.46 -20.12
CA LEU A 14 17.11 9.84 -18.70
C LEU A 14 15.74 10.03 -18.03
N GLY A 15 14.66 10.20 -18.81
CA GLY A 15 13.29 10.27 -18.28
C GLY A 15 12.66 8.91 -17.98
N LEU A 16 13.23 7.81 -18.48
CA LEU A 16 12.67 6.46 -18.39
C LEU A 16 13.26 5.60 -17.26
N LEU A 17 14.23 6.12 -16.50
CA LEU A 17 14.81 5.45 -15.32
C LEU A 17 14.11 5.83 -14.00
N GLY A 18 13.05 6.64 -14.06
CA GLY A 18 12.27 7.07 -12.88
C GLY A 18 11.10 6.16 -12.49
N ALA A 19 10.81 5.10 -13.25
CA ALA A 19 9.71 4.18 -12.95
C ALA A 19 10.12 3.00 -12.03
N CYS A 20 11.16 3.19 -11.22
CA CYS A 20 11.55 2.26 -10.17
C CYS A 20 10.56 2.39 -9.01
N ALA A 21 9.51 1.57 -8.99
CA ALA A 21 8.66 1.21 -7.84
C ALA A 21 8.71 2.20 -6.66
N SER A 22 8.27 3.43 -6.89
CA SER A 22 8.48 4.50 -5.94
C SER A 22 7.31 4.56 -4.97
N ALA A 23 7.61 4.88 -3.71
CA ALA A 23 6.60 5.35 -2.78
C ALA A 23 5.80 6.52 -3.41
N PRO A 24 4.54 6.73 -2.99
CA PRO A 24 3.77 7.87 -3.46
C PRO A 24 4.51 9.19 -3.20
N PRO A 25 4.47 10.18 -4.11
CA PRO A 25 5.08 11.49 -3.87
C PRO A 25 4.48 12.22 -2.67
N VAL A 26 5.27 13.07 -2.00
CA VAL A 26 4.73 14.05 -1.04
C VAL A 26 3.73 14.97 -1.75
N ASN A 27 2.69 15.38 -1.04
CA ASN A 27 1.55 16.19 -1.51
C ASN A 27 0.71 15.51 -2.61
N SER A 28 0.75 14.18 -2.69
CA SER A 28 -0.10 13.40 -3.59
C SER A 28 -1.29 12.74 -2.86
N VAL A 29 -2.14 12.07 -3.64
CA VAL A 29 -3.16 11.15 -3.12
C VAL A 29 -2.82 9.75 -3.61
N ALA A 30 -2.72 8.81 -2.67
CA ALA A 30 -2.54 7.40 -2.96
C ALA A 30 -3.80 6.60 -2.64
N THR A 31 -3.89 5.41 -3.23
CA THR A 31 -4.89 4.40 -2.89
C THR A 31 -4.25 3.37 -1.98
N VAL A 32 -4.84 3.10 -0.81
CA VAL A 32 -4.31 2.16 0.17
C VAL A 32 -5.38 1.20 0.68
N ALA A 33 -4.94 0.00 1.06
CA ALA A 33 -5.75 -0.95 1.79
C ALA A 33 -5.49 -0.83 3.29
N VAL A 34 -6.55 -0.88 4.09
CA VAL A 34 -6.47 -0.96 5.55
C VAL A 34 -6.08 -2.38 5.94
N GLN A 35 -4.97 -2.51 6.66
CA GLN A 35 -4.44 -3.79 7.13
C GLN A 35 -5.02 -4.16 8.50
N ALA A 36 -5.08 -3.18 9.41
CA ALA A 36 -5.59 -3.35 10.76
C ALA A 36 -5.89 -2.00 11.41
N THR A 37 -6.87 -1.94 12.31
CA THR A 37 -7.02 -0.83 13.24
C THR A 37 -5.97 -0.91 14.34
N VAL A 38 -5.37 0.24 14.68
CA VAL A 38 -4.41 0.37 15.78
C VAL A 38 -5.19 0.59 17.08
N ALA A 39 -5.08 -0.36 17.99
CA ALA A 39 -5.62 -0.26 19.34
C ALA A 39 -4.56 0.28 20.33
N PRO A 40 -4.98 0.87 21.46
CA PRO A 40 -4.04 1.30 22.50
C PRO A 40 -3.10 0.19 22.98
N ALA A 41 -3.59 -1.06 23.04
CA ALA A 41 -2.81 -2.22 23.45
C ALA A 41 -1.61 -2.51 22.51
N ASP A 42 -1.74 -2.18 21.21
CA ASP A 42 -0.69 -2.38 20.22
C ASP A 42 0.52 -1.45 20.46
N LEU A 43 0.31 -0.33 21.17
CA LEU A 43 1.33 0.69 21.43
C LEU A 43 2.10 0.46 22.74
N VAL A 44 1.56 -0.37 23.63
CA VAL A 44 2.16 -0.69 24.94
C VAL A 44 3.32 -1.68 24.79
N ALA A 45 3.33 -2.46 23.71
CA ALA A 45 4.38 -3.45 23.48
C ALA A 45 5.78 -2.80 23.33
N GLY A 46 6.80 -3.51 23.81
CA GLY A 46 8.21 -3.07 23.78
C GLY A 46 8.96 -3.39 22.49
N HIS A 47 8.34 -4.06 21.52
CA HIS A 47 9.01 -4.38 20.26
C HIS A 47 9.16 -3.15 19.37
N SER A 48 10.18 -3.15 18.51
CA SER A 48 10.60 -1.99 17.72
C SER A 48 9.46 -1.34 16.92
N HIS A 49 8.58 -2.14 16.31
CA HIS A 49 7.43 -1.61 15.55
C HIS A 49 6.44 -0.81 16.42
N ALA A 50 6.09 -1.28 17.62
CA ALA A 50 5.19 -0.55 18.52
C ALA A 50 5.83 0.76 19.02
N VAL A 51 7.14 0.73 19.28
CA VAL A 51 7.92 1.92 19.64
C VAL A 51 7.88 2.95 18.50
N ARG A 52 8.12 2.52 17.25
CA ARG A 52 8.06 3.41 16.08
C ARG A 52 6.66 3.99 15.86
N MET A 53 5.61 3.16 15.94
CA MET A 53 4.22 3.64 15.80
C MET A 53 3.89 4.70 16.85
N ARG A 54 4.22 4.45 18.12
CA ARG A 54 4.00 5.41 19.21
C ARG A 54 4.76 6.72 18.99
N ALA A 55 6.03 6.65 18.60
CA ALA A 55 6.83 7.83 18.30
C ALA A 55 6.25 8.64 17.13
N ALA A 56 5.84 7.96 16.05
CA ALA A 56 5.25 8.60 14.88
C ALA A 56 3.91 9.28 15.20
N LEU A 57 3.02 8.61 15.94
CA LEU A 57 1.73 9.17 16.37
C LEU A 57 1.93 10.39 17.28
N GLN A 58 2.89 10.32 18.21
CA GLN A 58 3.24 11.45 19.07
C GLN A 58 3.78 12.64 18.26
N ALA A 59 4.70 12.40 17.32
CA ALA A 59 5.26 13.44 16.46
C ALA A 59 4.20 14.10 15.57
N ALA A 60 3.21 13.34 15.11
CA ALA A 60 2.08 13.82 14.33
C ALA A 60 0.98 14.51 15.17
N GLY A 61 1.13 14.58 16.49
CA GLY A 61 0.13 15.18 17.38
C GLY A 61 -1.19 14.40 17.45
N VAL A 62 -1.17 13.09 17.14
CA VAL A 62 -2.37 12.25 17.23
C VAL A 62 -2.63 11.91 18.69
N SER A 63 -3.80 12.32 19.19
CA SER A 63 -4.15 12.15 20.59
C SER A 63 -4.60 10.73 20.94
N ALA A 64 -4.56 10.40 22.23
CA ALA A 64 -5.01 9.10 22.74
C ALA A 64 -6.51 8.85 22.45
N GLU A 65 -7.31 9.91 22.40
CA GLU A 65 -8.74 9.87 22.07
C GLU A 65 -8.96 9.46 20.62
N VAL A 66 -8.12 9.91 19.68
CA VAL A 66 -8.19 9.50 18.28
C VAL A 66 -7.86 8.01 18.14
N ILE A 67 -6.86 7.53 18.88
CA ILE A 67 -6.46 6.11 18.88
C ILE A 67 -7.57 5.24 19.51
N SER A 68 -8.07 5.62 20.69
CA SER A 68 -9.12 4.85 21.38
C SER A 68 -10.46 4.87 20.65
N ALA A 69 -10.74 5.90 19.86
CA ALA A 69 -11.88 5.94 18.93
C ALA A 69 -11.74 4.99 17.73
N GLY A 70 -10.60 4.29 17.59
CA GLY A 70 -10.33 3.36 16.49
C GLY A 70 -10.11 4.06 15.14
N ARG A 71 -9.67 5.32 15.15
CA ARG A 71 -9.46 6.12 13.94
C ARG A 71 -8.06 5.98 13.34
N VAL A 72 -7.12 5.36 14.05
CA VAL A 72 -5.78 5.08 13.51
C VAL A 72 -5.77 3.68 12.92
N VAL A 73 -5.33 3.56 11.68
CA VAL A 73 -5.25 2.27 10.96
C VAL A 73 -3.87 2.10 10.33
N ARG A 74 -3.36 0.87 10.29
CA ARG A 74 -2.23 0.49 9.45
C ARG A 74 -2.70 0.36 8.03
N VAL A 75 -1.96 0.95 7.10
CA VAL A 75 -2.31 0.96 5.67
C VAL A 75 -1.14 0.51 4.82
N ALA A 76 -1.45 -0.07 3.67
CA ALA A 76 -0.44 -0.42 2.68
C ALA A 76 -0.99 -0.36 1.25
N CYS A 77 -0.10 -0.17 0.29
CA CYS A 77 -0.37 -0.33 -1.14
C CYS A 77 0.86 -0.92 -1.84
N ALA A 78 0.62 -1.52 -3.01
CA ALA A 78 1.67 -2.10 -3.82
C ALA A 78 2.38 -1.03 -4.65
N THR A 79 3.70 -0.97 -4.54
CA THR A 79 4.55 -0.21 -5.47
C THR A 79 5.06 -1.09 -6.61
N MET A 80 5.19 -2.40 -6.37
CA MET A 80 5.55 -3.44 -7.34
C MET A 80 5.17 -4.84 -6.80
N SER A 81 5.56 -5.92 -7.49
CA SER A 81 5.22 -7.31 -7.13
C SER A 81 5.81 -7.83 -5.82
N ASP A 82 6.85 -7.17 -5.31
CA ASP A 82 7.58 -7.52 -4.09
C ASP A 82 7.79 -6.30 -3.16
N GLY A 83 7.20 -5.15 -3.52
CA GLY A 83 7.35 -3.89 -2.81
C GLY A 83 6.01 -3.37 -2.31
N THR A 84 5.97 -3.02 -1.02
CA THR A 84 4.85 -2.32 -0.40
C THR A 84 5.30 -0.97 0.11
N TRP A 85 4.49 0.06 -0.12
CA TRP A 85 4.53 1.27 0.69
C TRP A 85 3.44 1.17 1.76
N GLY A 86 3.70 1.67 2.96
CA GLY A 86 2.75 1.62 4.05
C GLY A 86 3.08 2.60 5.17
N GLY A 87 2.20 2.64 6.15
CA GLY A 87 2.32 3.49 7.32
C GLY A 87 1.02 3.53 8.11
N LEU A 88 0.78 4.65 8.76
CA LEU A 88 -0.42 4.91 9.57
C LEU A 88 -1.35 5.89 8.85
N GLY A 89 -2.62 5.53 8.76
CA GLY A 89 -3.71 6.35 8.29
C GLY A 89 -4.56 6.85 9.46
N VAL A 90 -4.91 8.13 9.47
CA VAL A 90 -5.90 8.70 10.41
C VAL A 90 -7.22 8.91 9.67
N LEU A 91 -8.24 8.17 10.07
CA LEU A 91 -9.59 8.26 9.52
C LEU A 91 -10.24 9.61 9.83
N PRO A 92 -11.12 10.14 8.96
CA PRO A 92 -11.98 11.28 9.27
C PRO A 92 -12.82 11.04 10.53
N GLU A 93 -13.35 12.10 11.11
CA GLU A 93 -14.22 11.99 12.28
C GLU A 93 -15.50 11.20 11.95
N GLY A 94 -15.92 10.34 12.87
CA GLY A 94 -17.07 9.45 12.69
C GLY A 94 -16.84 8.28 11.73
N ALA A 95 -15.73 8.24 10.99
CA ALA A 95 -15.43 7.16 10.06
C ALA A 95 -14.84 5.93 10.75
N ARG A 96 -15.15 4.75 10.20
CA ARG A 96 -14.53 3.47 10.54
C ARG A 96 -14.14 2.75 9.26
N ALA A 97 -13.02 2.04 9.28
CA ALA A 97 -12.60 1.20 8.18
C ALA A 97 -12.61 -0.26 8.61
N ALA A 98 -13.09 -1.12 7.71
CA ALA A 98 -12.92 -2.56 7.86
C ALA A 98 -11.51 -2.96 7.40
N ASN A 99 -11.00 -4.07 7.93
CA ASN A 99 -9.81 -4.70 7.36
C ASN A 99 -10.05 -5.00 5.87
N ASP A 100 -9.00 -4.85 5.08
CA ASP A 100 -8.97 -4.98 3.62
C ASP A 100 -9.83 -3.96 2.85
N SER A 101 -10.51 -3.03 3.54
CA SER A 101 -11.19 -1.91 2.86
C SER A 101 -10.18 -0.96 2.23
N VAL A 102 -10.53 -0.41 1.06
CA VAL A 102 -9.66 0.47 0.29
C VAL A 102 -10.08 1.92 0.47
N TRP A 103 -9.10 2.80 0.62
CA TRP A 103 -9.27 4.22 0.89
C TRP A 103 -8.28 5.07 0.12
N ARG A 104 -8.64 6.34 -0.06
CA ARG A 104 -7.71 7.39 -0.48
C ARG A 104 -6.99 7.96 0.75
N ILE A 105 -5.67 8.14 0.62
CA ILE A 105 -4.82 8.75 1.64
C ILE A 105 -4.08 9.93 1.05
N ARG A 106 -4.04 11.06 1.76
CA ARG A 106 -3.25 12.22 1.36
C ARG A 106 -1.84 12.07 1.94
N VAL A 107 -0.84 12.00 1.07
CA VAL A 107 0.54 11.75 1.46
C VAL A 107 1.21 13.08 1.78
N LEU A 108 1.23 13.44 3.06
CA LEU A 108 1.97 14.59 3.60
C LEU A 108 3.38 14.19 4.04
N ASP A 109 3.52 12.93 4.44
CA ASP A 109 4.75 12.30 4.85
C ASP A 109 4.88 10.95 4.15
N VAL A 110 6.02 10.71 3.49
CA VAL A 110 6.28 9.44 2.80
C VAL A 110 6.80 8.37 3.76
N GLY A 111 7.41 8.77 4.88
CA GLY A 111 8.10 7.84 5.78
C GLY A 111 9.32 7.17 5.15
N ASP A 112 9.87 6.20 5.87
CA ASP A 112 10.99 5.37 5.44
C ASP A 112 11.02 4.05 6.27
N ASN A 113 12.05 3.22 6.09
CA ASN A 113 12.16 1.94 6.78
C ASN A 113 12.30 2.05 8.31
N ASP A 114 12.80 3.18 8.79
CA ASP A 114 13.09 3.44 10.19
C ASP A 114 11.99 4.29 10.86
N ARG A 115 11.09 4.87 10.07
CA ARG A 115 10.05 5.78 10.53
C ARG A 115 8.70 5.54 9.84
N GLU A 116 7.70 5.23 10.66
CA GLU A 116 6.30 5.15 10.22
C GLU A 116 5.79 6.54 9.81
N ALA A 117 5.22 6.65 8.61
CA ALA A 117 4.52 7.86 8.18
C ALA A 117 3.12 7.92 8.81
N VAL A 118 2.64 9.11 9.16
CA VAL A 118 1.26 9.33 9.61
C VAL A 118 0.57 10.30 8.65
N ASN A 119 -0.51 9.85 8.03
CA ASN A 119 -1.20 10.60 6.99
C ASN A 119 -2.72 10.54 7.15
N PRO A 120 -3.47 11.58 6.76
CA PRO A 120 -4.93 11.55 6.83
C PRO A 120 -5.53 10.73 5.67
N LEU A 121 -6.44 9.83 6.03
CA LEU A 121 -7.34 9.17 5.10
C LEU A 121 -8.47 10.14 4.74
N THR A 122 -8.92 10.11 3.49
CA THR A 122 -9.92 11.06 2.98
C THR A 122 -11.23 10.39 2.65
N THR A 123 -11.23 9.41 1.73
CA THR A 123 -12.48 8.87 1.18
C THR A 123 -12.35 7.36 0.95
N PRO A 124 -13.38 6.55 1.32
CA PRO A 124 -13.39 5.13 0.98
C PRO A 124 -13.55 4.93 -0.53
N VAL A 125 -13.01 3.84 -1.05
CA VAL A 125 -13.10 3.44 -2.47
C VAL A 125 -13.79 2.08 -2.57
N PRO A 126 -15.11 2.01 -2.37
CA PRO A 126 -15.84 0.75 -2.25
C PRO A 126 -15.85 -0.09 -3.52
N ALA A 127 -15.56 0.51 -4.68
CA ALA A 127 -15.40 -0.20 -5.94
C ALA A 127 -14.18 -1.15 -5.95
N LEU A 128 -13.20 -0.91 -5.06
CA LEU A 128 -11.99 -1.70 -4.91
C LEU A 128 -12.11 -2.59 -3.66
N ASN A 129 -12.35 -3.88 -3.85
CA ASN A 129 -12.66 -4.82 -2.76
C ASN A 129 -11.83 -6.12 -2.77
N TRP A 130 -10.73 -6.17 -3.53
CA TRP A 130 -9.85 -7.34 -3.63
C TRP A 130 -8.53 -7.27 -2.86
N SER A 131 -8.33 -6.23 -2.04
CA SER A 131 -7.13 -6.11 -1.22
C SER A 131 -7.06 -7.20 -0.15
N GLY A 132 -5.85 -7.62 0.20
CA GLY A 132 -5.61 -8.65 1.20
C GLY A 132 -6.08 -10.05 0.78
N LYS A 133 -6.74 -10.26 -0.35
CA LYS A 133 -7.17 -11.61 -0.75
C LYS A 133 -6.00 -12.42 -1.30
N SER A 134 -6.04 -13.75 -1.18
CA SER A 134 -5.02 -14.61 -1.80
C SER A 134 -5.04 -14.44 -3.31
N ALA A 135 -3.88 -14.28 -3.93
CA ALA A 135 -3.74 -14.24 -5.38
C ALA A 135 -3.69 -15.63 -6.01
N TYR A 136 -3.55 -16.66 -5.19
CA TYR A 136 -3.45 -18.04 -5.63
C TYR A 136 -4.31 -18.98 -4.79
N THR A 137 -4.80 -20.04 -5.41
CA THR A 137 -5.40 -21.21 -4.74
C THR A 137 -4.47 -22.41 -4.89
N PHE A 138 -4.37 -23.21 -3.84
CA PHE A 138 -3.54 -24.41 -3.82
C PHE A 138 -4.23 -25.60 -4.50
N VAL A 139 -3.50 -26.29 -5.37
CA VAL A 139 -3.95 -27.48 -6.10
C VAL A 139 -3.17 -28.70 -5.58
N PRO A 140 -3.76 -29.54 -4.71
CA PRO A 140 -3.04 -30.62 -4.04
C PRO A 140 -2.51 -31.71 -5.00
N ASN A 141 -3.28 -32.10 -6.00
CA ASN A 141 -2.96 -33.18 -6.96
C ASN A 141 -2.31 -32.70 -8.26
N TRP A 142 -1.68 -31.52 -8.25
CA TRP A 142 -1.12 -30.88 -9.44
C TRP A 142 -0.13 -31.75 -10.24
N ARG A 143 0.63 -32.63 -9.58
CA ARG A 143 1.57 -33.55 -10.26
C ARG A 143 0.84 -34.60 -11.10
N GLU A 144 -0.25 -35.14 -10.57
CA GLU A 144 -1.12 -36.12 -11.28
C GLU A 144 -1.80 -35.45 -12.48
N LEU A 145 -2.13 -34.17 -12.35
CA LEU A 145 -2.64 -33.33 -13.43
C LEU A 145 -1.55 -32.91 -14.44
N GLY A 146 -0.30 -33.40 -14.30
CA GLY A 146 0.81 -33.08 -15.19
C GLY A 146 1.26 -31.61 -15.17
N ARG A 147 0.92 -30.86 -14.11
CA ARG A 147 1.20 -29.42 -14.00
C ARG A 147 2.62 -29.20 -13.49
N ARG A 148 3.15 -27.99 -13.69
CA ARG A 148 4.47 -27.55 -13.18
C ARG A 148 4.40 -26.81 -11.83
N SER A 149 3.20 -26.40 -11.41
CA SER A 149 2.95 -25.63 -10.20
C SER A 149 1.71 -26.16 -9.50
N ASN A 150 1.71 -26.05 -8.18
CA ASN A 150 0.57 -26.32 -7.31
C ASN A 150 -0.26 -25.07 -6.98
N LEU A 151 -0.02 -23.96 -7.69
CA LEU A 151 -0.70 -22.69 -7.47
C LEU A 151 -1.48 -22.29 -8.73
N ASP A 152 -2.77 -22.02 -8.54
CA ASP A 152 -3.66 -21.45 -9.54
C ASP A 152 -3.94 -19.98 -9.25
N PRO A 153 -3.69 -19.06 -10.20
CA PRO A 153 -4.07 -17.66 -10.04
C PRO A 153 -5.58 -17.52 -9.81
N VAL A 154 -5.96 -16.70 -8.83
CA VAL A 154 -7.35 -16.28 -8.63
C VAL A 154 -7.61 -15.06 -9.50
N PRO A 155 -8.36 -15.14 -10.60
CA PRO A 155 -8.53 -14.00 -11.50
C PRO A 155 -9.25 -12.84 -10.80
N LEU A 156 -8.80 -11.62 -11.08
CA LEU A 156 -9.54 -10.42 -10.73
C LEU A 156 -10.66 -10.17 -11.75
N PRO A 157 -11.70 -9.41 -11.38
CA PRO A 157 -12.58 -8.78 -12.35
C PRO A 157 -11.77 -7.97 -13.36
N SER A 158 -12.15 -8.02 -14.64
CA SER A 158 -11.39 -7.40 -15.73
C SER A 158 -11.27 -5.88 -15.59
N ASP A 159 -12.21 -5.23 -14.91
CA ASP A 159 -12.20 -3.81 -14.59
C ASP A 159 -11.28 -3.44 -13.41
N GLN A 160 -10.60 -4.43 -12.81
CA GLN A 160 -9.74 -4.25 -11.64
C GLN A 160 -8.32 -4.77 -11.83
N GLU A 161 -7.99 -5.45 -12.94
CA GLU A 161 -6.65 -6.04 -13.15
C GLU A 161 -5.51 -5.01 -13.07
N ASP A 162 -5.76 -3.78 -13.51
CA ASP A 162 -4.79 -2.67 -13.47
C ASP A 162 -4.75 -1.94 -12.12
N ARG A 163 -5.67 -2.27 -11.19
CA ARG A 163 -5.81 -1.64 -9.87
C ARG A 163 -5.08 -2.38 -8.77
N TYR A 164 -4.62 -3.60 -9.03
CA TYR A 164 -3.96 -4.45 -8.04
C TYR A 164 -2.61 -4.95 -8.54
N HIS A 165 -1.78 -5.37 -7.58
CA HIS A 165 -0.61 -6.20 -7.80
C HIS A 165 -0.64 -7.39 -6.84
N VAL A 166 0.00 -8.47 -7.25
CA VAL A 166 0.29 -9.59 -6.34
C VAL A 166 1.54 -9.23 -5.55
N VAL A 167 1.42 -9.14 -4.23
CA VAL A 167 2.52 -8.91 -3.29
C VAL A 167 2.48 -10.01 -2.24
N PHE A 168 3.59 -10.75 -2.10
CA PHE A 168 3.69 -11.91 -1.20
C PHE A 168 2.49 -12.87 -1.30
N SER A 169 2.11 -13.23 -2.53
CA SER A 169 0.97 -14.12 -2.84
C SER A 169 -0.42 -13.59 -2.48
N ARG A 170 -0.56 -12.29 -2.16
CA ARG A 170 -1.85 -11.63 -1.92
C ARG A 170 -2.06 -10.48 -2.88
N TYR A 171 -3.30 -10.23 -3.26
CA TYR A 171 -3.66 -9.01 -3.97
C TYR A 171 -3.57 -7.80 -3.04
N LEU A 172 -2.89 -6.76 -3.49
CA LEU A 172 -2.81 -5.48 -2.82
C LEU A 172 -3.07 -4.38 -3.84
N VAL A 173 -3.87 -3.39 -3.45
CA VAL A 173 -4.19 -2.25 -4.32
C VAL A 173 -2.92 -1.50 -4.69
N ARG A 174 -2.80 -1.07 -5.95
CA ARG A 174 -1.69 -0.22 -6.39
C ARG A 174 -1.75 1.13 -5.69
N CYS A 175 -0.58 1.66 -5.36
CA CYS A 175 -0.48 2.98 -4.75
C CYS A 175 -1.03 4.09 -5.65
N SER A 176 -0.74 4.00 -6.95
CA SER A 176 -1.31 4.86 -7.98
C SER A 176 -2.70 4.34 -8.39
N GLY A 177 -3.70 5.22 -8.40
CA GLY A 177 -5.04 4.89 -8.88
C GLY A 177 -5.94 6.10 -8.99
#